data_AF-B7QNR9-F1
#
_entry.id   AF-B7QNR9-F1
#
_cell.length_a   1.000
_cell.length_b   1.000
_cell.length_c   1.000
_cell.angle_alpha   90.00
_cell.angle_beta   90.00
_cell.angle_gamma   90.00
#
_symmetry.space_group_name_H-M   'P 1'
#
loop_
_entity.id
_entity.type
_entity.pdbx_description
1 polymer ?
#
loop_
_entity_poly.entity_id
_entity_poly.type
_entity_poly.pdbx_seq_one_letter_code
_entity_poly.pdbx_strand_id
1 'polypeptide(L)'
;MSLRLAWQQYFEVWLFAAATLLYLTGFLVWNVDNSFCAELSSARASLPPLVVPFSQFHALWHCFAGYGAYISILYCCQARLSHLKQECRMKLGPVGLEIQVGKSRRPSRPKSQ
;
A
#
# COMPACT_ATOMS: atom_id res chain seq x y z
N MET A 1 -30.41 1.76 -6.69
CA MET A 1 -28.96 1.99 -6.47
C MET A 1 -28.29 0.62 -6.44
N SER A 2 -27.44 0.31 -7.42
CA SER A 2 -26.95 -1.07 -7.66
C SER A 2 -26.01 -1.54 -6.55
N LEU A 3 -26.27 -2.72 -5.97
CA LEU A 3 -25.44 -3.37 -4.93
C LEU A 3 -23.94 -3.44 -5.31
N ARG A 4 -23.63 -3.50 -6.61
CA ARG A 4 -22.25 -3.51 -7.13
C ARG A 4 -21.49 -2.20 -6.88
N LEU A 5 -22.19 -1.06 -6.91
CA LEU A 5 -21.60 0.25 -6.65
C LEU A 5 -21.29 0.43 -5.17
N ALA A 6 -22.18 -0.02 -4.30
CA ALA A 6 -21.96 -0.01 -2.85
C ALA A 6 -20.79 -0.89 -2.45
N TRP A 7 -20.67 -2.09 -3.06
CA TRP A 7 -19.56 -3.01 -2.80
C TRP A 7 -18.21 -2.47 -3.29
N GLN A 8 -18.17 -1.86 -4.49
CA GLN A 8 -16.96 -1.19 -4.97
C GLN A 8 -16.54 -0.06 -4.03
N GLN A 9 -17.46 0.81 -3.64
CA GLN A 9 -17.13 1.94 -2.78
C GLN A 9 -16.67 1.51 -1.38
N TYR A 10 -17.23 0.43 -0.83
CA TYR A 10 -16.74 -0.18 0.42
C TYR A 10 -15.33 -0.72 0.26
N PHE A 11 -15.04 -1.42 -0.83
CA PHE A 11 -13.72 -2.00 -1.10
C PHE A 11 -12.62 -0.93 -1.20
N GLU A 12 -12.91 0.20 -1.86
CA GLU A 12 -11.98 1.33 -1.96
C GLU A 12 -11.64 1.95 -0.60
N VAL A 13 -12.65 2.17 0.24
CA VAL A 13 -12.46 2.74 1.58
C VAL A 13 -11.68 1.77 2.47
N TRP A 14 -11.94 0.47 2.36
CA TRP A 14 -11.19 -0.57 3.07
C TRP A 14 -9.71 -0.59 2.69
N LEU A 15 -9.39 -0.48 1.40
CA LEU A 15 -8.00 -0.40 0.91
C LEU A 15 -7.28 0.84 1.45
N PHE A 16 -7.93 1.99 1.40
CA PHE A 16 -7.38 3.23 1.94
C PHE A 16 -7.16 3.15 3.45
N ALA A 17 -8.12 2.60 4.19
CA ALA A 17 -8.00 2.38 5.63
C ALA A 17 -6.84 1.42 5.96
N ALA A 18 -6.71 0.31 5.23
CA ALA A 18 -5.62 -0.64 5.40
C ALA A 18 -4.24 0.01 5.14
N ALA A 19 -4.11 0.78 4.07
CA ALA A 19 -2.88 1.51 3.74
C ALA A 19 -2.49 2.51 4.85
N THR A 20 -3.48 3.26 5.33
CA THR A 20 -3.29 4.24 6.41
C THR A 20 -2.88 3.56 7.72
N LEU A 21 -3.54 2.47 8.08
CA LEU A 21 -3.21 1.69 9.28
C LEU A 21 -1.80 1.11 9.21
N LEU A 22 -1.41 0.52 8.06
CA LEU A 22 -0.06 0.00 7.86
C LEU A 22 1.01 1.09 8.02
N TYR A 23 0.77 2.27 7.44
CA TYR A 23 1.69 3.40 7.55
C TYR A 23 1.78 3.92 8.98
N LEU A 24 0.64 4.06 9.67
CA LEU A 24 0.59 4.47 11.08
C LEU A 24 1.29 3.45 11.98
N THR A 25 1.10 2.16 11.75
CA THR A 25 1.83 1.11 12.48
C THR A 25 3.33 1.24 12.25
N GLY A 26 3.78 1.44 11.01
CA GLY A 26 5.18 1.73 10.72
C GLY A 26 5.71 2.95 11.48
N PHE A 27 4.94 4.03 11.51
CA PHE A 27 5.31 5.25 12.24
C PHE A 27 5.39 5.02 13.76
N LEU A 28 4.48 4.26 14.35
CA LEU A 28 4.53 3.89 15.77
C LEU A 28 5.78 3.05 16.07
N VAL A 29 6.08 2.07 15.21
CA VAL A 29 7.29 1.25 15.31
C VAL A 29 8.56 2.11 15.23
N TRP A 30 8.57 3.10 14.33
CA TRP A 30 9.68 4.05 14.22
C TRP A 30 9.85 4.93 15.48
N ASN A 31 8.76 5.37 16.09
CA ASN A 31 8.83 6.13 17.34
C ASN A 31 9.38 5.27 18.49
N VAL A 32 8.98 4.00 18.58
CA VAL A 32 9.54 3.06 19.56
C VAL A 32 11.03 2.85 19.33
N ASP A 33 11.46 2.66 18.07
CA ASP A 33 12.88 2.51 17.71
C ASP A 33 13.71 3.74 18.13
N ASN A 34 13.19 4.95 17.91
CA ASN A 34 13.85 6.19 18.33
C ASN A 34 13.92 6.34 19.85
N SER A 35 12.85 6.03 20.58
CA SER A 35 12.80 6.21 22.03
C SER A 35 13.59 5.15 22.81
N PHE A 36 13.67 3.92 22.30
CA PHE A 36 14.31 2.78 22.98
C PHE A 36 15.61 2.32 22.31
N CYS A 37 16.28 3.22 21.57
CA CYS A 37 17.47 2.89 20.78
C CYS A 37 18.62 2.31 21.61
N ALA A 38 18.79 2.78 22.85
CA ALA A 38 19.84 2.32 23.77
C ALA A 38 19.55 0.90 24.30
N GLU A 39 18.31 0.66 24.70
CA GLU A 39 17.82 -0.62 25.19
C GLU A 39 17.83 -1.69 24.08
N LEU A 40 17.43 -1.30 22.87
CA LEU A 40 17.44 -2.17 21.68
C LEU A 40 18.86 -2.54 21.23
N SER A 41 19.82 -1.64 21.41
CA SER A 41 21.24 -1.93 21.12
C SER A 41 21.85 -2.87 22.16
N SER A 42 21.51 -2.67 23.44
CA SER A 42 21.92 -3.56 24.53
C SER A 42 21.31 -4.96 24.37
N ALA A 43 20.02 -5.06 24.05
CA ALA A 43 19.33 -6.32 23.80
C ALA A 43 19.86 -7.06 22.56
N ARG A 44 20.34 -6.34 21.54
CA ARG A 44 20.98 -6.97 20.36
C ARG A 44 22.30 -7.66 20.69
N ALA A 45 23.02 -7.22 21.73
CA ALA A 45 24.28 -7.82 22.14
C ALA A 45 24.11 -9.25 22.70
N SER A 46 22.91 -9.61 23.16
CA SER A 46 22.59 -10.94 23.70
C SER A 46 21.82 -11.84 22.73
N LEU A 47 21.47 -11.34 21.54
CA LEU A 47 20.64 -12.07 20.57
C LEU A 47 21.48 -12.86 19.54
N PRO A 48 21.02 -14.05 19.12
CA PRO A 48 21.64 -14.83 18.05
C PRO A 48 21.71 -14.04 16.73
N PRO A 49 22.79 -14.18 15.92
CA PRO A 49 22.97 -13.43 14.67
C PRO A 49 21.80 -13.52 13.68
N LEU A 50 21.06 -14.64 13.70
CA LEU A 50 19.96 -14.92 12.77
C LEU A 50 18.71 -14.05 13.04
N VAL A 51 18.49 -13.62 14.29
CA VAL A 51 17.32 -12.81 14.67
C VAL A 51 17.63 -11.32 14.74
N VAL A 52 18.92 -10.95 14.71
CA VAL A 52 19.38 -9.55 14.64
C VAL A 52 18.69 -8.74 13.53
N PRO A 53 18.58 -9.21 12.26
CA PRO A 53 17.94 -8.42 11.21
C PRO A 53 16.44 -8.20 11.44
N PHE A 54 15.73 -9.17 12.04
CA PHE A 54 14.31 -9.04 12.36
C PHE A 54 14.06 -8.17 13.60
N SER A 55 15.07 -8.02 14.47
CA SER A 55 15.01 -7.14 15.65
C SER A 55 15.28 -5.66 15.33
N GLN A 56 15.64 -5.33 14.08
CA GLN A 56 15.77 -3.94 13.64
C GLN A 56 14.37 -3.35 13.39
N PHE A 57 13.80 -2.73 14.41
CA PHE A 57 12.51 -2.04 14.30
C PHE A 57 12.56 -0.94 13.22
N HIS A 58 13.72 -0.31 12.99
CA HIS A 58 13.93 0.56 11.84
C HIS A 58 13.71 -0.14 10.48
N ALA A 59 14.18 -1.38 10.28
CA ALA A 59 13.94 -2.12 9.05
C ALA A 59 12.45 -2.48 8.89
N LEU A 60 11.81 -2.88 9.99
CA LEU A 60 10.36 -3.15 10.01
C LEU A 60 9.55 -1.90 9.67
N TRP A 61 9.93 -0.73 10.18
CA TRP A 61 9.32 0.57 9.82
C TRP A 61 9.32 0.77 8.30
N HIS A 62 10.46 0.60 7.64
CA HIS A 62 10.58 0.76 6.18
C HIS A 62 9.70 -0.23 5.42
N CYS A 63 9.59 -1.48 5.89
CA CYS A 63 8.70 -2.48 5.29
C CYS A 63 7.22 -2.08 5.42
N PHE A 64 6.76 -1.70 6.62
CA PHE A 64 5.37 -1.33 6.86
C PHE A 64 4.98 -0.02 6.15
N ALA A 65 5.81 1.01 6.27
CA ALA A 65 5.57 2.31 5.63
C ALA A 65 5.67 2.20 4.10
N GLY A 66 6.64 1.45 3.59
CA GLY A 66 6.79 1.19 2.16
C GLY A 66 5.59 0.45 1.57
N TYR A 67 5.09 -0.58 2.25
CA TYR A 67 3.93 -1.32 1.80
C TYR A 67 2.62 -0.51 1.93
N GLY A 68 2.46 0.25 3.02
CA GLY A 68 1.35 1.19 3.17
C GLY A 68 1.32 2.24 2.06
N ALA A 69 2.46 2.88 1.77
CA ALA A 69 2.60 3.85 0.69
C ALA A 69 2.31 3.24 -0.69
N TYR A 70 2.78 2.00 -0.93
CA TYR A 70 2.48 1.27 -2.16
C TYR A 70 0.97 1.10 -2.39
N ILE A 71 0.23 0.65 -1.37
CA ILE A 71 -1.23 0.52 -1.47
C ILE A 71 -1.90 1.88 -1.66
N SER A 72 -1.45 2.94 -0.96
CA SER A 72 -1.97 4.30 -1.14
C SER A 72 -1.79 4.81 -2.57
N ILE A 73 -0.64 4.54 -3.21
CA ILE A 73 -0.40 4.92 -4.60
C ILE A 73 -1.35 4.17 -5.55
N LEU A 74 -1.55 2.87 -5.33
CA LEU A 74 -2.51 2.08 -6.11
C LEU A 74 -3.93 2.64 -6.01
N TYR A 75 -4.35 3.02 -4.80
CA TYR A 75 -5.63 3.70 -4.59
C TYR A 75 -5.73 5.01 -5.39
N CYS A 76 -4.68 5.86 -5.37
CA CYS A 76 -4.64 7.08 -6.17
C CYS A 76 -4.70 6.80 -7.68
N CYS A 77 -3.98 5.78 -8.16
CA CYS A 77 -4.04 5.35 -9.56
C CYS A 77 -5.45 4.92 -9.95
N GLN A 78 -6.12 4.14 -9.11
CA GLN A 78 -7.49 3.69 -9.35
C GLN A 78 -8.48 4.86 -9.34
N ALA A 79 -8.39 5.78 -8.38
CA ALA A 79 -9.22 6.97 -8.33
C ALA A 79 -9.07 7.81 -9.61
N ARG A 80 -7.85 7.96 -10.12
CA ARG A 80 -7.57 8.64 -11.39
C ARG A 80 -8.18 7.91 -12.59
N LEU A 81 -8.06 6.59 -12.66
CA LEU A 81 -8.65 5.79 -13.75
C LEU A 81 -10.18 5.87 -13.74
N SER A 82 -10.78 5.85 -12.54
CA SER A 82 -12.21 6.06 -12.33
C SER A 82 -12.67 7.44 -12.85
N HIS A 83 -11.91 8.50 -12.54
CA HIS A 83 -12.16 9.83 -13.08
C HIS A 83 -12.07 9.89 -14.62
N LEU A 84 -11.13 9.14 -15.21
CA LEU A 84 -10.99 9.01 -16.67
C LEU A 84 -12.04 8.09 -17.32
N LYS A 85 -12.99 7.54 -16.54
CA LYS A 85 -13.98 6.56 -16.99
C LYS A 85 -13.33 5.36 -17.69
N GLN A 86 -12.15 4.97 -17.22
CA GLN A 86 -11.44 3.78 -17.65
C GLN A 86 -11.75 2.64 -16.68
N GLU A 87 -12.06 1.48 -17.24
CA GLU A 87 -12.26 0.27 -16.45
C GLU A 87 -10.93 -0.12 -15.78
N CYS A 88 -10.94 -0.27 -14.46
CA CYS A 88 -9.78 -0.66 -13.66
C CYS A 88 -10.15 -1.91 -12.87
N ARG A 89 -9.32 -2.96 -12.94
CA ARG A 89 -9.48 -4.19 -12.15
C ARG A 89 -8.20 -4.45 -11.38
N MET A 90 -8.30 -4.47 -10.05
CA MET A 90 -7.21 -4.94 -9.19
C MET A 90 -7.14 -6.47 -9.24
N LYS A 91 -5.92 -7.01 -9.35
CA LYS A 91 -5.63 -8.43 -9.24
C LYS A 91 -4.49 -8.64 -8.24
N LEU A 92 -4.51 -9.75 -7.51
CA LEU A 92 -3.33 -10.20 -6.77
C LEU A 92 -2.38 -10.90 -7.76
N GLY A 93 -1.21 -10.31 -7.95
CA GLY A 93 -0.07 -10.89 -8.63
C GLY A 93 0.93 -11.53 -7.65
N PRO A 94 2.01 -12.14 -8.16
CA PRO A 94 3.01 -12.83 -7.34
C PRO A 94 3.82 -11.89 -6.43
N VAL A 95 3.90 -10.59 -6.76
CA VAL A 95 4.67 -9.59 -6.00
C VAL A 95 3.76 -8.65 -5.19
N GLY A 96 2.44 -8.68 -5.42
CA GLY A 96 1.49 -7.80 -4.72
C GLY A 96 0.24 -7.49 -5.52
N LEU A 97 -0.32 -6.30 -5.28
CA LEU A 97 -1.55 -5.82 -5.91
C LEU A 97 -1.24 -5.13 -7.24
N GLU A 98 -1.69 -5.72 -8.34
CA GLU A 98 -1.51 -5.15 -9.67
C GLU A 98 -2.80 -4.52 -10.19
N ILE A 99 -2.69 -3.36 -10.81
CA ILE A 99 -3.81 -2.69 -11.49
C ILE A 99 -3.78 -3.08 -12.96
N GLN A 100 -4.82 -3.79 -13.42
CA GLN A 100 -5.07 -3.99 -14.84
C GLN A 100 -5.99 -2.90 -15.37
N VAL A 101 -5.46 -2.09 -16.28
CA VAL A 101 -6.21 -1.05 -16.99
C VAL A 101 -6.92 -1.67 -18.18
N GLY A 102 -8.25 -1.64 -18.17
CA GLY A 102 -9.10 -2.03 -19.30
C GLY A 102 -9.03 -1.03 -20.46
N LYS A 103 -9.48 -1.44 -21.65
CA LYS A 103 -9.47 -0.57 -22.84
C LYS A 103 -10.26 0.73 -22.59
N SER A 104 -9.62 1.86 -22.85
CA SER A 104 -10.22 3.19 -22.73
C SER A 104 -11.45 3.33 -23.61
N ARG A 105 -12.59 3.74 -23.05
CA ARG A 105 -13.80 4.15 -23.79
C ARG A 105 -13.65 5.53 -24.47
N ARG A 106 -12.44 5.91 -24.89
CA ARG A 106 -12.27 7.14 -25.68
C ARG A 106 -12.84 6.87 -27.08
N PRO A 107 -13.74 7.73 -27.60
CA PRO A 107 -14.07 7.69 -29.01
C PRO A 107 -12.78 7.89 -29.79
N SER A 108 -12.49 6.98 -30.73
CA SER A 108 -11.38 7.10 -31.65
C SER A 108 -11.42 8.48 -32.29
N ARG A 109 -10.37 9.27 -32.10
CA ARG A 109 -10.19 10.55 -32.80
C ARG A 109 -10.40 10.27 -34.30
N PRO A 110 -11.33 10.94 -34.98
CA PRO A 110 -11.52 10.72 -36.41
C PRO A 110 -10.20 10.98 -37.11
N LYS A 111 -9.77 10.02 -37.94
CA LYS A 111 -8.61 10.20 -38.81
C LYS A 111 -8.96 11.38 -39.72
N SER A 112 -8.21 12.48 -39.62
CA SER A 112 -8.27 13.55 -40.61
C SER A 112 -7.86 12.93 -41.94
N GLN A 113 -8.80 12.89 -42.88
CA GLN A 113 -8.54 12.62 -44.29
C GLN A 113 -7.64 13.71 -44.87
#